data_AF-A0A8S3FDU4-F1
#
_entry.id   AF-A0A8S3FDU4-F1
#
_cell.length_a   1.000
_cell.length_b   1.000
_cell.length_c   1.000
_cell.angle_alpha   90.00
_cell.angle_beta   90.00
_cell.angle_gamma   90.00
#
_symmetry.space_group_name_H-M   'P 1'
#
loop_
_entity.id
_entity.type
_entity.pdbx_description
1 polymer ?
#
loop_
_entity_poly.entity_id
_entity_poly.type
_entity_poly.pdbx_seq_one_letter_code
_entity_poly.pdbx_strand_id
1 'polypeptide(L)'
;DVLDESDEILHVKYQLIYTVGGQQQVDAGEERWKTIQSILNLVKKHAEDVSRMFQEKTCYKSPERKSGFPQFRFQSCEEVYPLFCQKIASDWIDSRNYRYADKATISSFILETSSSVENLTDKFPCLDIQLFLIVRGLLSSEVLLVAFQKRYRVNYGVNPNISFNRLMAVPFRAKDVVVDRTEFGHPDVALVLTHLSYYYSGLSDLQLSQCFNRLNDEETDPGVIYDQWVLYEGEDNVTQSIKKWSGVNLQDYRQLTECLFPIFRYNMLVIHYFLNHFVIPREAKQFPNKLVASAWDLSSPLRSKIIT
;
A
#
# COMPACT_ATOMS: atom_id res chain seq x y z
N ASP A 1 35.92 19.75 19.16
CA ASP A 1 34.82 18.76 19.12
C ASP A 1 34.66 18.22 17.73
N VAL A 2 35.02 16.95 17.54
CA VAL A 2 34.86 16.21 16.29
C VAL A 2 33.77 15.18 16.56
N LEU A 3 32.73 15.16 15.73
CA LEU A 3 31.68 14.14 15.80
C LEU A 3 32.27 12.82 15.34
N ASP A 4 32.28 11.81 16.21
CA ASP A 4 32.59 10.43 15.83
C ASP A 4 31.41 9.83 15.04
N GLU A 5 31.68 8.93 14.09
CA GLU A 5 30.65 8.34 13.20
C GLU A 5 29.77 9.40 12.48
N SER A 6 30.40 10.50 12.06
CA SER A 6 29.68 11.65 11.46
C SER A 6 28.88 11.31 10.20
N ASP A 7 29.26 10.27 9.46
CA ASP A 7 28.54 9.75 8.29
C ASP A 7 27.20 9.11 8.68
N GLU A 8 27.12 8.43 9.82
CA GLU A 8 25.87 7.89 10.36
C GLU A 8 25.03 8.97 11.04
N ILE A 9 25.65 9.85 11.85
CA ILE A 9 24.95 10.91 12.59
C ILE A 9 24.35 11.96 11.65
N LEU A 10 25.09 12.33 10.59
CA LEU A 10 24.68 13.35 9.62
C LEU A 10 24.03 12.76 8.37
N HIS A 11 23.67 11.47 8.40
CA HIS A 11 23.04 10.79 7.27
C HIS A 11 21.71 11.45 6.91
N VAL A 12 21.45 11.63 5.61
CA VAL A 12 20.22 12.22 5.03
C VAL A 12 18.91 11.53 5.42
N LYS A 13 18.99 10.36 6.06
CA LYS A 13 17.83 9.57 6.51
C LYS A 13 17.22 10.17 7.79
N TYR A 14 18.00 10.97 8.51
CA TYR A 14 17.55 11.69 9.69
C TYR A 14 17.12 13.09 9.29
N GLN A 15 15.81 13.32 9.38
CA GLN A 15 15.19 14.60 9.13
C GLN A 15 14.33 14.97 10.33
N LEU A 16 14.43 16.23 10.73
CA LEU A 16 13.51 16.86 11.67
C LEU A 16 12.36 17.47 10.87
N ILE A 17 11.14 17.05 11.18
CA ILE A 17 9.94 17.50 10.48
C ILE A 17 9.01 18.15 11.50
N TYR A 18 8.74 19.44 11.32
CA TYR A 18 7.69 20.15 12.05
C TYR A 18 6.50 20.40 11.13
N THR A 19 5.34 19.92 11.54
CA THR A 19 4.10 20.12 10.80
C THR A 19 3.49 21.48 11.14
N VAL A 20 2.97 22.17 10.12
CA VAL A 20 2.36 23.50 10.28
C VAL A 20 0.94 23.47 9.72
N GLY A 21 -0.01 23.96 10.52
CA GLY A 21 -1.43 23.99 10.19
C GLY A 21 -2.24 22.83 10.79
N GLY A 22 -3.52 22.77 10.42
CA GLY A 22 -4.43 21.71 10.88
C GLY A 22 -4.20 20.39 10.16
N GLN A 23 -4.48 19.28 10.85
CA GLN A 23 -4.44 17.95 10.25
C GLN A 23 -5.56 17.79 9.22
N GLN A 24 -5.22 17.29 8.03
CA GLN A 24 -6.13 17.13 6.90
C GLN A 24 -6.06 15.69 6.37
N GLN A 25 -7.08 15.28 5.62
CA GLN A 25 -7.01 14.03 4.87
C GLN A 25 -5.96 14.13 3.78
N VAL A 26 -5.33 12.99 3.49
CA VAL A 26 -4.47 12.86 2.31
C VAL A 26 -5.29 13.18 1.05
N ASP A 27 -4.67 13.90 0.12
CA ASP A 27 -5.31 14.33 -1.12
C ASP A 27 -5.91 13.14 -1.90
N ALA A 28 -6.97 13.39 -2.69
CA ALA A 28 -7.82 12.37 -3.30
C ALA A 28 -8.56 11.41 -2.33
N GLY A 29 -8.30 11.50 -1.02
CA GLY A 29 -8.99 10.74 0.02
C GLY A 29 -9.06 9.25 -0.30
N GLU A 30 -10.27 8.70 -0.26
CA GLU A 30 -10.52 7.26 -0.41
C GLU A 30 -10.07 6.68 -1.74
N GLU A 31 -10.18 7.46 -2.80
CA GLU A 31 -9.79 7.04 -4.14
C GLU A 31 -8.28 6.79 -4.26
N ARG A 32 -7.45 7.46 -3.44
CA ARG A 32 -6.00 7.23 -3.44
C ARG A 32 -5.65 5.84 -2.98
N TRP A 33 -6.12 5.41 -1.81
CA TRP A 33 -5.77 4.09 -1.30
C TRP A 33 -6.50 2.97 -2.02
N LYS A 34 -7.72 3.19 -2.55
CA LYS A 34 -8.37 2.24 -3.47
C LYS A 34 -7.58 2.06 -4.77
N THR A 35 -7.01 3.13 -5.32
CA THR A 35 -6.13 3.04 -6.49
C THR A 35 -4.87 2.23 -6.18
N ILE A 36 -4.26 2.43 -5.01
CA ILE A 36 -3.14 1.61 -4.54
C ILE A 36 -3.55 0.13 -4.45
N GLN A 37 -4.72 -0.18 -3.88
CA GLN A 37 -5.23 -1.56 -3.79
C GLN A 37 -5.45 -2.19 -5.16
N SER A 38 -6.00 -1.43 -6.12
CA SER A 38 -6.17 -1.85 -7.52
C SER A 38 -4.81 -2.16 -8.17
N ILE A 39 -3.83 -1.27 -8.02
CA ILE A 39 -2.47 -1.48 -8.55
C ILE A 39 -1.79 -2.68 -7.89
N LEU A 40 -1.94 -2.87 -6.58
CA LEU A 40 -1.38 -4.04 -5.88
C LEU A 40 -2.03 -5.36 -6.35
N ASN A 41 -3.32 -5.38 -6.71
CA ASN A 41 -3.92 -6.55 -7.34
C ASN A 41 -3.26 -6.88 -8.69
N LEU A 42 -2.93 -5.87 -9.51
CA LEU A 42 -2.18 -6.06 -10.76
C LEU A 42 -0.74 -6.51 -10.52
N VAL A 43 -0.08 -5.99 -9.48
CA VAL A 43 1.22 -6.48 -9.04
C VAL A 43 1.14 -7.98 -8.73
N LYS A 44 0.17 -8.42 -7.92
CA LYS A 44 -0.05 -9.83 -7.62
C LYS A 44 -0.25 -10.67 -8.89
N LYS A 45 -1.04 -10.18 -9.84
CA LYS A 45 -1.30 -10.85 -11.13
C LYS A 45 -0.02 -11.09 -11.93
N HIS A 46 0.90 -10.13 -11.96
CA HIS A 46 2.09 -10.19 -12.82
C HIS A 46 3.37 -10.65 -12.10
N ALA A 47 3.40 -10.66 -10.76
CA ALA A 47 4.61 -10.92 -9.97
C ALA A 47 5.24 -12.28 -10.31
N GLU A 48 4.44 -13.33 -10.47
CA GLU A 48 4.95 -14.66 -10.76
C GLU A 48 5.60 -14.72 -12.15
N ASP A 49 4.90 -14.24 -13.18
CA ASP A 49 5.40 -14.24 -14.55
C ASP A 49 6.71 -13.46 -14.68
N VAL A 50 6.77 -12.27 -14.08
CA VAL A 50 7.98 -11.43 -14.08
C VAL A 50 9.11 -12.12 -13.33
N SER A 51 8.82 -12.81 -12.24
CA SER A 51 9.83 -13.55 -11.49
C SER A 51 10.36 -14.76 -12.26
N ARG A 52 9.51 -15.45 -13.03
CA ARG A 52 9.95 -16.54 -13.92
C ARG A 52 10.85 -16.03 -15.05
N MET A 53 10.57 -14.85 -15.60
CA MET A 53 11.38 -14.20 -16.64
C MET A 53 12.73 -13.68 -16.10
N PHE A 54 12.77 -13.21 -14.86
CA PHE A 54 13.94 -12.54 -14.27
C PHE A 54 14.31 -13.12 -12.89
N GLN A 55 14.61 -14.42 -12.85
CA GLN A 55 14.81 -15.18 -11.61
C GLN A 55 15.89 -14.61 -10.69
N GLU A 56 17.02 -14.16 -11.23
CA GLU A 56 18.14 -13.62 -10.46
C GLU A 56 17.93 -12.17 -10.02
N LYS A 57 16.97 -11.46 -10.63
CA LYS A 57 16.71 -10.04 -10.39
C LYS A 57 15.52 -9.80 -9.47
N THR A 58 14.80 -10.86 -9.10
CA THR A 58 13.58 -10.81 -8.30
C THR A 58 13.60 -11.85 -7.19
N CYS A 59 12.78 -11.65 -6.17
CA CYS A 59 12.52 -12.63 -5.12
C CYS A 59 11.03 -12.87 -5.08
N TYR A 60 10.61 -14.12 -5.29
CA TYR A 60 9.20 -14.51 -5.31
C TYR A 60 8.96 -15.73 -4.46
N LYS A 61 7.94 -15.67 -3.61
CA LYS A 61 7.37 -16.80 -2.89
C LYS A 61 5.85 -16.76 -3.04
N SER A 62 5.31 -17.84 -3.58
CA SER A 62 3.87 -18.02 -3.73
C SER A 62 3.16 -17.94 -2.37
N PRO A 63 1.97 -17.31 -2.29
CA PRO A 63 1.17 -17.34 -1.07
C PRO A 63 0.64 -18.76 -0.80
N GLU A 64 0.35 -19.06 0.47
CA GLU A 64 -0.26 -20.34 0.87
C GLU A 64 -1.69 -20.49 0.35
N ARG A 65 -2.39 -19.37 0.17
CA ARG A 65 -3.77 -19.30 -0.32
C ARG A 65 -3.87 -18.41 -1.54
N LYS A 66 -4.82 -18.73 -2.43
CA LYS A 66 -5.05 -17.98 -3.67
C LYS A 66 -5.43 -16.52 -3.41
N SER A 67 -6.18 -16.23 -2.35
CA SER A 67 -6.51 -14.85 -1.98
C SER A 67 -5.34 -14.07 -1.39
N GLY A 68 -4.24 -14.73 -1.01
CA GLY A 68 -3.06 -14.10 -0.42
C GLY A 68 -2.23 -13.31 -1.44
N PHE A 69 -1.38 -12.42 -0.94
CA PHE A 69 -0.40 -11.70 -1.75
C PHE A 69 0.95 -12.43 -1.70
N PRO A 70 1.65 -12.62 -2.83
CA PRO A 70 2.97 -13.26 -2.84
C PRO A 70 4.01 -12.41 -2.12
N GLN A 71 4.99 -13.03 -1.46
CA GLN A 71 6.19 -12.27 -1.07
C GLN A 71 6.99 -12.01 -2.34
N PHE A 72 7.02 -10.75 -2.75
CA PHE A 72 7.61 -10.31 -4.00
C PHE A 72 8.52 -9.12 -3.74
N ARG A 73 9.73 -9.12 -4.31
CA ARG A 73 10.67 -7.99 -4.23
C ARG A 73 11.58 -7.92 -5.45
N PHE A 74 12.05 -6.71 -5.75
CA PHE A 74 13.12 -6.48 -6.72
C PHE A 74 14.49 -6.57 -6.02
N GLN A 75 15.46 -7.23 -6.66
CA GLN A 75 16.87 -7.25 -6.27
C GLN A 75 17.71 -6.39 -7.21
N SER A 76 17.46 -6.49 -8.52
CA SER A 76 18.05 -5.64 -9.57
C SER A 76 16.93 -5.20 -10.51
N CYS A 77 16.80 -3.90 -10.79
CA CYS A 77 15.54 -3.35 -11.32
C CYS A 77 15.62 -2.60 -12.64
N GLU A 78 16.81 -2.23 -13.13
CA GLU A 78 16.96 -1.31 -14.28
C GLU A 78 16.18 -1.76 -15.53
N GLU A 79 16.23 -3.04 -15.87
CA GLU A 79 15.52 -3.59 -17.05
C GLU A 79 14.13 -4.15 -16.69
N VAL A 80 13.95 -4.64 -15.47
CA VAL A 80 12.75 -5.38 -15.05
C VAL A 80 11.59 -4.44 -14.74
N TYR A 81 11.89 -3.32 -14.07
CA TYR A 81 10.87 -2.42 -13.55
C TYR A 81 10.10 -1.67 -14.65
N PRO A 82 10.73 -1.17 -15.73
CA PRO A 82 9.99 -0.54 -16.82
C PRO A 82 9.01 -1.49 -17.51
N LEU A 83 9.42 -2.73 -17.80
CA LEU A 83 8.55 -3.76 -18.37
C LEU A 83 7.38 -4.10 -17.42
N PHE A 84 7.67 -4.18 -16.12
CA PHE A 84 6.65 -4.43 -15.10
C PHE A 84 5.62 -3.30 -15.06
N CYS A 85 6.07 -2.05 -15.10
CA CYS A 85 5.23 -0.87 -15.16
C CYS A 85 4.36 -0.85 -16.42
N GLN A 86 4.90 -1.22 -17.58
CA GLN A 86 4.13 -1.32 -18.84
C GLN A 86 3.00 -2.35 -18.74
N LYS A 87 3.27 -3.54 -18.19
CA LYS A 87 2.24 -4.57 -17.97
C LYS A 87 1.12 -4.06 -17.05
N ILE A 88 1.48 -3.47 -15.91
CA ILE A 88 0.52 -2.94 -14.95
C ILE A 88 -0.30 -1.79 -15.57
N ALA A 89 0.36 -0.86 -16.26
CA ALA A 89 -0.30 0.26 -16.92
C ALA A 89 -1.32 -0.20 -17.96
N SER A 90 -0.95 -1.17 -18.81
CA SER A 90 -1.86 -1.73 -19.82
C SER A 90 -3.12 -2.32 -19.18
N ASP A 91 -2.94 -3.22 -18.22
CA ASP A 91 -4.07 -3.89 -17.55
C ASP A 91 -4.93 -2.89 -16.75
N TRP A 92 -4.31 -1.88 -16.13
CA TRP A 92 -5.03 -0.83 -15.41
C TRP A 92 -5.90 0.01 -16.34
N ILE A 93 -5.35 0.44 -17.49
CA ILE A 93 -6.11 1.19 -18.51
C ILE A 93 -7.22 0.33 -19.08
N ASP A 94 -6.96 -0.95 -19.36
CA ASP A 94 -7.93 -1.88 -19.94
C ASP A 94 -9.06 -2.26 -18.98
N SER A 95 -8.81 -2.24 -17.67
CA SER A 95 -9.84 -2.43 -16.64
C SER A 95 -10.83 -1.26 -16.54
N ARG A 96 -10.55 -0.14 -17.23
CA ARG A 96 -11.33 1.10 -17.19
C ARG A 96 -12.00 1.38 -18.53
N ASN A 97 -13.15 2.06 -18.47
CA ASN A 97 -13.97 2.39 -19.63
C ASN A 97 -13.49 3.66 -20.36
N TYR A 98 -12.18 3.77 -20.61
CA TYR A 98 -11.63 4.87 -21.41
C TYR A 98 -11.76 4.60 -22.91
N ARG A 99 -11.88 5.65 -23.72
CA ARG A 99 -11.95 5.52 -25.18
C ARG A 99 -10.64 4.94 -25.71
N TYR A 100 -10.74 4.10 -26.74
CA TYR A 100 -9.56 3.48 -27.36
C TYR A 100 -8.51 4.51 -27.83
N ALA A 101 -8.97 5.63 -28.44
CA ALA A 101 -8.09 6.71 -28.91
C ALA A 101 -7.31 7.41 -27.79
N ASP A 102 -7.83 7.37 -26.56
CA ASP A 102 -7.26 8.05 -25.40
C ASP A 102 -6.25 7.18 -24.64
N LYS A 103 -6.32 5.85 -24.79
CA LYS A 103 -5.47 4.89 -24.05
C LYS A 103 -3.98 5.14 -24.24
N ALA A 104 -3.54 5.46 -25.45
CA ALA A 104 -2.12 5.77 -25.72
C ALA A 104 -1.68 7.05 -24.99
N THR A 105 -2.52 8.09 -24.98
CA THR A 105 -2.24 9.34 -24.27
C THR A 105 -2.13 9.12 -22.76
N ILE A 106 -3.05 8.32 -22.19
CA ILE A 106 -3.03 7.96 -20.76
C ILE A 106 -1.76 7.16 -20.44
N SER A 107 -1.44 6.13 -21.24
CA SER A 107 -0.28 5.27 -21.05
C SER A 107 1.03 6.06 -21.05
N SER A 108 1.25 6.91 -22.05
CA SER A 108 2.42 7.79 -22.10
C SER A 108 2.48 8.71 -20.88
N PHE A 109 1.36 9.31 -20.47
CA PHE A 109 1.35 10.21 -19.33
C PHE A 109 1.69 9.53 -17.99
N ILE A 110 1.18 8.31 -17.75
CA ILE A 110 1.44 7.60 -16.48
C ILE A 110 2.83 6.96 -16.44
N LEU A 111 3.42 6.64 -17.60
CA LEU A 111 4.75 6.02 -17.70
C LEU A 111 5.90 7.02 -17.87
N GLU A 112 5.63 8.27 -18.26
CA GLU A 112 6.68 9.28 -18.51
C GLU A 112 6.58 10.48 -17.57
N THR A 113 7.62 10.69 -16.76
CA THR A 113 7.68 11.80 -15.79
C THR A 113 7.96 13.16 -16.43
N SER A 114 8.32 13.22 -17.71
CA SER A 114 8.50 14.47 -18.47
C SER A 114 7.19 15.04 -19.04
N SER A 115 6.10 14.26 -19.04
CA SER A 115 4.84 14.67 -19.66
C SER A 115 4.10 15.73 -18.84
N SER A 116 3.61 16.79 -19.49
CA SER A 116 2.79 17.85 -18.89
C SER A 116 1.32 17.43 -18.72
N VAL A 117 0.65 17.98 -17.70
CA VAL A 117 -0.77 17.75 -17.42
C VAL A 117 -1.68 18.56 -18.38
N GLU A 118 -1.18 19.62 -19.00
CA GLU A 118 -1.95 20.54 -19.85
C GLU A 118 -2.68 19.83 -21.00
N ASN A 119 -2.07 18.79 -21.58
CA ASN A 119 -2.69 18.02 -22.68
C ASN A 119 -3.84 17.11 -22.21
N LEU A 120 -4.05 16.97 -20.90
CA LEU A 120 -5.10 16.16 -20.30
C LEU A 120 -6.26 16.99 -19.77
N THR A 121 -6.03 18.24 -19.35
CA THR A 121 -7.04 19.08 -18.70
C THR A 121 -8.26 19.33 -19.57
N ASP A 122 -8.07 19.41 -20.89
CA ASP A 122 -9.16 19.63 -21.84
C ASP A 122 -9.88 18.34 -22.26
N LYS A 123 -9.28 17.17 -22.00
CA LYS A 123 -9.75 15.87 -22.47
C LYS A 123 -10.42 15.02 -21.39
N PHE A 124 -9.99 15.19 -20.13
CA PHE A 124 -10.40 14.34 -19.03
C PHE A 124 -10.96 15.14 -17.85
N PRO A 125 -11.94 14.58 -17.12
CA PRO A 125 -12.38 15.14 -15.85
C PRO A 125 -11.22 15.28 -14.86
N CYS A 126 -11.30 16.28 -13.96
CA CYS A 126 -10.30 16.51 -12.92
C CYS A 126 -10.04 15.25 -12.05
N LEU A 127 -11.09 14.48 -11.75
CA LEU A 127 -10.97 13.23 -10.99
C LEU A 127 -10.12 12.17 -11.72
N ASP A 128 -10.29 12.02 -13.04
CA ASP A 128 -9.47 11.09 -13.82
C ASP A 128 -8.01 11.54 -13.86
N ILE A 129 -7.76 12.85 -14.01
CA ILE A 129 -6.41 13.41 -13.97
C ILE A 129 -5.74 13.14 -12.62
N GLN A 130 -6.48 13.29 -11.52
CA GLN A 130 -5.99 12.97 -10.19
C GLN A 130 -5.60 11.49 -10.05
N LEU A 131 -6.40 10.58 -10.62
CA LEU A 131 -6.09 9.15 -10.67
C LEU A 131 -4.85 8.86 -11.53
N PHE A 132 -4.72 9.50 -12.69
CA PHE A 132 -3.54 9.38 -13.55
C PHE A 132 -2.27 9.83 -12.81
N LEU A 133 -2.34 10.92 -12.05
CA LEU A 133 -1.22 11.40 -11.24
C LEU A 133 -0.85 10.42 -10.12
N ILE A 134 -1.83 9.79 -9.46
CA ILE A 134 -1.56 8.75 -8.46
C ILE A 134 -0.85 7.55 -9.10
N VAL A 135 -1.36 7.05 -10.24
CA VAL A 135 -0.75 5.93 -10.95
C VAL A 135 0.64 6.28 -11.47
N ARG A 136 0.83 7.50 -11.98
CA ARG A 136 2.16 8.02 -12.37
C ARG A 136 3.13 8.04 -11.20
N GLY A 137 2.67 8.50 -10.03
CA GLY A 137 3.44 8.46 -8.79
C GLY A 137 3.87 7.04 -8.42
N LEU A 138 2.93 6.10 -8.49
CA LEU A 138 3.15 4.69 -8.19
C LEU A 138 4.15 4.03 -9.15
N LEU A 139 3.99 4.26 -10.46
CA LEU A 139 4.75 3.59 -11.51
C LEU A 139 6.05 4.35 -11.85
N SER A 140 5.94 5.41 -12.63
CA SER A 140 7.09 6.11 -13.23
C SER A 140 7.84 7.02 -12.26
N SER A 141 7.21 7.43 -11.15
CA SER A 141 7.90 8.10 -10.04
C SER A 141 8.38 7.11 -8.95
N GLU A 142 8.39 5.82 -9.29
CA GLU A 142 9.12 4.76 -8.57
C GLU A 142 8.67 4.47 -7.13
N VAL A 143 7.49 4.94 -6.70
CA VAL A 143 6.98 4.61 -5.35
C VAL A 143 6.84 3.09 -5.17
N LEU A 144 6.36 2.37 -6.18
CA LEU A 144 6.31 0.90 -6.12
C LEU A 144 7.71 0.29 -6.09
N LEU A 145 8.65 0.78 -6.90
CA LEU A 145 10.03 0.28 -6.92
C LEU A 145 10.65 0.38 -5.52
N VAL A 146 10.58 1.57 -4.92
CA VAL A 146 11.09 1.85 -3.57
C VAL A 146 10.44 0.93 -2.55
N ALA A 147 9.14 0.70 -2.62
CA ALA A 147 8.44 -0.19 -1.70
C ALA A 147 8.87 -1.66 -1.88
N PHE A 148 8.95 -2.15 -3.11
CA PHE A 148 9.28 -3.55 -3.42
C PHE A 148 10.78 -3.88 -3.34
N GLN A 149 11.67 -2.89 -3.18
CA GLN A 149 13.06 -3.14 -2.82
C GLN A 149 13.23 -3.38 -1.31
N LYS A 150 12.38 -2.76 -0.47
CA LYS A 150 12.46 -2.87 0.99
C LYS A 150 12.10 -4.28 1.48
N ARG A 151 12.82 -4.74 2.50
CA ARG A 151 12.59 -6.03 3.16
C ARG A 151 11.59 -5.87 4.31
N TYR A 152 10.48 -6.60 4.23
CA TYR A 152 9.51 -6.69 5.32
C TYR A 152 10.16 -7.20 6.61
N ARG A 153 9.77 -6.63 7.76
CA ARG A 153 10.31 -6.87 9.12
C ARG A 153 11.79 -6.54 9.30
N VAL A 154 12.47 -6.00 8.29
CA VAL A 154 13.86 -5.55 8.37
C VAL A 154 13.96 -4.06 8.13
N ASN A 155 13.31 -3.57 7.07
CA ASN A 155 13.27 -2.15 6.73
C ASN A 155 11.94 -1.49 7.12
N TYR A 156 10.86 -2.27 7.22
CA TYR A 156 9.53 -1.76 7.54
C TYR A 156 8.62 -2.84 8.12
N GLY A 157 7.55 -2.40 8.78
CA GLY A 157 6.45 -3.26 9.24
C GLY A 157 5.46 -2.47 10.09
N VAL A 158 4.38 -3.11 10.51
CA VAL A 158 3.49 -2.58 11.55
C VAL A 158 4.01 -3.05 12.90
N ASN A 159 4.04 -2.15 13.89
CA ASN A 159 4.53 -2.49 15.21
C ASN A 159 3.51 -3.40 15.92
N PRO A 160 3.88 -4.62 16.36
CA PRO A 160 2.96 -5.50 17.08
C PRO A 160 2.69 -5.06 18.52
N ASN A 161 3.46 -4.09 19.05
CA ASN A 161 3.30 -3.62 20.42
C ASN A 161 1.99 -2.84 20.58
N ILE A 162 1.09 -3.35 21.42
CA ILE A 162 -0.22 -2.75 21.71
C ILE A 162 -0.08 -1.33 22.31
N SER A 163 1.01 -1.05 23.02
CA SER A 163 1.30 0.29 23.53
C SER A 163 1.72 1.28 22.43
N PHE A 164 2.14 0.76 21.27
CA PHE A 164 2.46 1.55 20.09
C PHE A 164 1.18 1.72 19.26
N ASN A 165 0.45 2.80 19.53
CA ASN A 165 -0.88 3.09 18.98
C ASN A 165 -0.86 3.53 17.49
N ARG A 166 -0.07 2.87 16.65
CA ARG A 166 0.00 3.10 15.19
C ARG A 166 -0.17 1.79 14.44
N LEU A 167 -1.12 1.78 13.52
CA LEU A 167 -1.49 0.67 12.66
C LEU A 167 -0.89 0.83 11.25
N MET A 168 -0.34 1.99 10.90
CA MET A 168 0.44 2.18 9.67
C MET A 168 1.87 1.62 9.78
N ALA A 169 2.44 1.26 8.63
CA ALA A 169 3.82 0.79 8.56
C ALA A 169 4.82 1.90 8.95
N VAL A 170 5.82 1.50 9.72
CA VAL A 170 6.92 2.36 10.20
C VAL A 170 8.27 1.78 9.78
N PRO A 171 9.33 2.62 9.71
CA PRO A 171 10.70 2.16 9.46
C PRO A 171 11.24 1.27 10.58
N PHE A 172 12.00 0.24 10.20
CA PHE A 172 12.69 -0.67 11.13
C PHE A 172 14.20 -0.43 11.06
N ARG A 173 14.88 -0.42 12.21
CA ARG A 173 16.34 -0.27 12.32
C ARG A 173 17.06 -1.60 12.14
N ALA A 174 16.42 -2.66 12.61
CA ALA A 174 16.90 -4.03 12.54
C ALA A 174 15.70 -4.96 12.43
N LYS A 175 15.97 -6.27 12.32
CA LYS A 175 14.91 -7.28 12.27
C LYS A 175 13.98 -7.14 13.48
N ASP A 176 12.71 -6.85 13.23
CA ASP A 176 11.67 -6.67 14.24
C ASP A 176 11.89 -5.52 15.24
N VAL A 177 12.80 -4.60 14.93
CA VAL A 177 13.10 -3.44 15.78
C VAL A 177 12.68 -2.17 15.07
N VAL A 178 11.59 -1.57 15.54
CA VAL A 178 11.06 -0.30 15.05
C VAL A 178 12.01 0.85 15.40
N VAL A 179 12.10 1.86 14.52
CA VAL A 179 12.73 3.13 14.88
C VAL A 179 11.70 4.01 15.59
N ASP A 180 11.93 4.30 16.86
CA ASP A 180 11.01 5.09 17.68
C ASP A 180 10.66 6.44 17.05
N ARG A 181 9.37 6.79 17.08
CA ARG A 181 8.83 8.09 16.64
C ARG A 181 9.11 8.45 15.16
N THR A 182 9.32 7.46 14.30
CA THR A 182 9.51 7.70 12.86
C THR A 182 8.33 7.23 12.02
N GLU A 183 8.16 7.89 10.88
CA GLU A 183 7.17 7.58 9.85
C GLU A 183 7.80 7.77 8.47
N PHE A 184 7.21 7.16 7.44
CA PHE A 184 7.65 7.39 6.07
C PHE A 184 7.19 8.78 5.59
N GLY A 185 8.14 9.59 5.11
CA GLY A 185 7.84 10.96 4.69
C GLY A 185 6.91 11.06 3.47
N HIS A 186 7.02 10.10 2.53
CA HIS A 186 6.15 10.05 1.35
C HIS A 186 4.86 9.26 1.67
N PRO A 187 3.67 9.87 1.51
CA PRO A 187 2.40 9.25 1.91
C PRO A 187 2.13 7.95 1.15
N ASP A 188 2.35 7.91 -0.16
CA ASP A 188 2.10 6.68 -0.94
C ASP A 188 3.07 5.56 -0.60
N VAL A 189 4.33 5.86 -0.24
CA VAL A 189 5.24 4.83 0.28
C VAL A 189 4.71 4.27 1.60
N ALA A 190 4.25 5.14 2.52
CA ALA A 190 3.64 4.71 3.78
C ALA A 190 2.42 3.81 3.53
N LEU A 191 1.52 4.21 2.62
CA LEU A 191 0.32 3.45 2.26
C LEU A 191 0.68 2.10 1.64
N VAL A 192 1.55 2.05 0.63
CA VAL A 192 1.96 0.79 -0.02
C VAL A 192 2.61 -0.14 1.00
N LEU A 193 3.55 0.34 1.81
CA LEU A 193 4.21 -0.48 2.84
C LEU A 193 3.25 -0.95 3.93
N THR A 194 2.23 -0.15 4.26
CA THR A 194 1.15 -0.56 5.17
C THR A 194 0.37 -1.72 4.59
N HIS A 195 -0.09 -1.62 3.34
CA HIS A 195 -0.78 -2.72 2.66
C HIS A 195 0.08 -3.99 2.62
N LEU A 196 1.34 -3.87 2.18
CA LEU A 196 2.27 -5.00 2.15
C LEU A 196 2.48 -5.62 3.54
N SER A 197 2.58 -4.80 4.58
CA SER A 197 2.75 -5.31 5.96
C SER A 197 1.58 -6.19 6.38
N TYR A 198 0.35 -5.76 6.13
CA TYR A 198 -0.85 -6.55 6.45
C TYR A 198 -1.04 -7.75 5.53
N TYR A 199 -0.68 -7.66 4.25
CA TYR A 199 -0.70 -8.83 3.38
C TYR A 199 0.27 -9.92 3.83
N TYR A 200 1.43 -9.52 4.39
CA TYR A 200 2.45 -10.47 4.85
C TYR A 200 2.22 -10.98 6.27
N SER A 201 1.68 -10.16 7.18
CA SER A 201 1.34 -10.60 8.53
C SER A 201 0.00 -11.33 8.61
N GLY A 202 -0.92 -11.02 7.69
CA GLY A 202 -2.34 -11.27 7.87
C GLY A 202 -2.94 -10.42 8.98
N LEU A 203 -4.25 -10.54 9.16
CA LEU A 203 -4.97 -9.93 10.28
C LEU A 203 -4.90 -10.81 11.52
N SER A 204 -4.89 -10.22 12.71
CA SER A 204 -5.11 -10.94 13.97
C SER A 204 -6.57 -11.35 14.13
N ASP A 205 -6.85 -12.28 15.04
CA ASP A 205 -8.21 -12.76 15.31
C ASP A 205 -9.11 -11.63 15.78
N LEU A 206 -8.56 -10.73 16.61
CA LEU A 206 -9.26 -9.52 17.05
C LEU A 206 -9.63 -8.60 15.88
N GLN A 207 -8.70 -8.39 14.93
CA GLN A 207 -8.94 -7.56 13.74
C GLN A 207 -9.95 -8.23 12.80
N LEU A 208 -9.92 -9.55 12.65
CA LEU A 208 -10.93 -10.29 11.89
C LEU A 208 -12.30 -10.18 12.55
N SER A 209 -12.40 -10.38 13.86
CA SER A 209 -13.64 -10.16 14.62
C SER A 209 -14.18 -8.74 14.41
N GLN A 210 -13.32 -7.72 14.43
CA GLN A 210 -13.71 -6.33 14.15
C GLN A 210 -14.30 -6.19 12.74
N CYS A 211 -13.67 -6.77 11.72
CA CYS A 211 -14.19 -6.76 10.35
C CYS A 211 -15.56 -7.43 10.26
N PHE A 212 -15.72 -8.62 10.82
CA PHE A 212 -16.97 -9.39 10.72
C PHE A 212 -18.11 -8.78 11.53
N ASN A 213 -17.82 -8.22 12.71
CA ASN A 213 -18.82 -7.50 13.51
C ASN A 213 -19.27 -6.23 12.77
N ARG A 214 -18.34 -5.44 12.24
CA ARG A 214 -18.68 -4.26 11.43
C ARG A 214 -19.50 -4.64 10.19
N LEU A 215 -19.11 -5.71 9.50
CA LEU A 215 -19.84 -6.24 8.36
C LEU A 215 -21.30 -6.55 8.75
N ASN A 216 -21.52 -7.17 9.91
CA ASN A 216 -22.86 -7.47 10.41
C ASN A 216 -23.66 -6.23 10.81
N ASP A 217 -23.00 -5.26 11.45
CA ASP A 217 -23.68 -4.17 12.16
C ASP A 217 -23.88 -2.91 11.30
N GLU A 218 -22.96 -2.64 10.35
CA GLU A 218 -22.90 -1.37 9.62
C GLU A 218 -23.13 -1.49 8.10
N GLU A 219 -22.92 -2.66 7.50
CA GLU A 219 -23.09 -2.82 6.04
C GLU A 219 -24.54 -3.14 5.68
N THR A 220 -25.06 -2.48 4.63
CA THR A 220 -26.45 -2.71 4.15
C THR A 220 -26.65 -4.14 3.64
N ASP A 221 -25.67 -4.64 2.87
CA ASP A 221 -25.75 -5.93 2.18
C ASP A 221 -24.50 -6.80 2.48
N PRO A 222 -24.33 -7.29 3.72
CA PRO A 222 -23.13 -8.03 4.13
C PRO A 222 -22.88 -9.29 3.30
N GLY A 223 -23.95 -9.94 2.84
CA GLY A 223 -23.87 -11.13 2.01
C GLY A 223 -23.16 -10.90 0.67
N VAL A 224 -23.33 -9.73 0.05
CA VAL A 224 -22.69 -9.40 -1.24
C VAL A 224 -21.19 -9.22 -1.06
N ILE A 225 -20.79 -8.50 -0.01
CA ILE A 225 -19.37 -8.28 0.32
C ILE A 225 -18.71 -9.62 0.68
N TYR A 226 -19.38 -10.42 1.52
CA TYR A 226 -18.88 -11.73 1.91
C TYR A 226 -18.71 -12.69 0.73
N ASP A 227 -19.69 -12.72 -0.19
CA ASP A 227 -19.63 -13.53 -1.41
C ASP A 227 -18.41 -13.15 -2.27
N GLN A 228 -18.03 -11.86 -2.34
CA GLN A 228 -16.80 -11.44 -3.02
C GLN A 228 -15.54 -11.98 -2.33
N TRP A 229 -15.50 -11.99 -0.99
CA TRP A 229 -14.36 -12.55 -0.25
C TRP A 229 -14.21 -14.05 -0.48
N VAL A 230 -15.33 -14.79 -0.47
CA VAL A 230 -15.37 -16.24 -0.77
C VAL A 230 -14.93 -16.50 -2.21
N LEU A 231 -15.46 -15.75 -3.18
CA LEU A 231 -15.11 -15.90 -4.59
C LEU A 231 -13.62 -15.64 -4.84
N TYR A 232 -13.03 -14.65 -4.17
CA TYR A 232 -11.62 -14.31 -4.31
C TYR A 232 -10.67 -15.39 -3.74
N GLU A 233 -11.10 -16.10 -2.68
CA GLU A 233 -10.39 -17.29 -2.18
C GLU A 233 -10.57 -18.52 -3.09
N GLY A 234 -11.74 -18.63 -3.72
CA GLY A 234 -12.16 -19.78 -4.51
C GLY A 234 -13.10 -20.66 -3.70
N GLU A 235 -14.31 -20.86 -4.23
CA GLU A 235 -15.39 -21.54 -3.53
C GLU A 235 -15.04 -22.95 -3.02
N ASP A 236 -14.18 -23.68 -3.74
CA ASP A 236 -13.76 -25.04 -3.38
C ASP A 236 -12.82 -25.07 -2.17
N ASN A 237 -12.17 -23.95 -1.84
CA ASN A 237 -11.26 -23.82 -0.71
C ASN A 237 -12.00 -23.44 0.59
N VAL A 238 -13.30 -23.15 0.51
CA VAL A 238 -14.12 -22.68 1.63
C VAL A 238 -15.07 -23.80 2.06
N THR A 239 -15.12 -24.08 3.36
CA THR A 239 -16.00 -25.12 3.91
C THR A 239 -17.47 -24.72 3.76
N GLN A 240 -18.33 -25.72 3.53
CA GLN A 240 -19.76 -25.50 3.26
C GLN A 240 -20.48 -24.71 4.36
N SER A 241 -20.06 -24.90 5.62
CA SER A 241 -20.65 -24.22 6.78
C SER A 241 -20.46 -22.71 6.76
N ILE A 242 -19.43 -22.20 6.09
CA ILE A 242 -19.12 -20.76 5.99
C ILE A 242 -19.13 -20.28 4.54
N LYS A 243 -19.66 -21.06 3.59
CA LYS A 243 -19.67 -20.68 2.18
C LYS A 243 -20.59 -19.49 1.89
N LYS A 244 -21.60 -19.27 2.74
CA LYS A 244 -22.54 -18.16 2.68
C LYS A 244 -22.59 -17.42 4.00
N TRP A 245 -22.89 -16.12 3.93
CA TRP A 245 -22.97 -15.25 5.10
C TRP A 245 -23.96 -15.77 6.15
N SER A 246 -25.11 -16.31 5.72
CA SER A 246 -26.11 -16.90 6.62
C SER A 246 -25.62 -18.09 7.45
N GLY A 247 -24.53 -18.74 7.05
CA GLY A 247 -23.92 -19.85 7.81
C GLY A 247 -22.89 -19.40 8.84
N VAL A 248 -22.48 -18.13 8.82
CA VAL A 248 -21.48 -17.57 9.74
C VAL A 248 -22.16 -17.17 11.04
N ASN A 249 -21.75 -17.81 12.15
CA ASN A 249 -22.22 -17.48 13.49
C ASN A 249 -21.10 -16.77 14.27
N LEU A 250 -21.25 -15.46 14.45
CA LEU A 250 -20.27 -14.63 15.18
C LEU A 250 -20.18 -14.93 16.69
N GLN A 251 -21.12 -15.70 17.24
CA GLN A 251 -21.08 -16.15 18.63
C GLN A 251 -20.38 -17.50 18.79
N ASP A 252 -20.22 -18.26 17.71
CA ASP A 252 -19.53 -19.55 17.74
C ASP A 252 -18.02 -19.34 17.58
N TYR A 253 -17.35 -19.18 18.73
CA TYR A 253 -15.90 -19.00 18.77
C TYR A 253 -15.15 -20.11 18.03
N ARG A 254 -15.62 -21.36 18.11
CA ARG A 254 -14.94 -22.49 17.48
C ARG A 254 -15.04 -22.42 15.97
N GLN A 255 -16.22 -22.11 15.43
CA GLN A 255 -16.40 -21.89 13.98
C GLN A 255 -15.50 -20.74 13.50
N LEU A 256 -15.41 -19.65 14.28
CA LEU A 256 -14.57 -18.51 13.94
C LEU A 256 -13.09 -18.90 13.89
N THR A 257 -12.55 -19.50 14.95
CA THR A 257 -11.10 -19.74 15.05
C THR A 257 -10.62 -20.93 14.23
N GLU A 258 -11.42 -21.99 14.10
CA GLU A 258 -11.01 -23.23 13.41
C GLU A 258 -11.37 -23.21 11.91
N CYS A 259 -12.42 -22.49 11.51
CA CYS A 259 -12.90 -22.50 10.11
C CYS A 259 -12.75 -21.14 9.43
N LEU A 260 -13.35 -20.09 10.00
CA LEU A 260 -13.47 -18.79 9.32
C LEU A 260 -12.14 -18.04 9.23
N PHE A 261 -11.50 -17.78 10.38
CA PHE A 261 -10.30 -16.96 10.47
C PHE A 261 -9.10 -17.53 9.70
N PRO A 262 -8.81 -18.85 9.74
CA PRO A 262 -7.70 -19.39 8.96
C PRO A 262 -7.83 -19.11 7.46
N ILE A 263 -9.06 -19.14 6.91
CA ILE A 263 -9.33 -18.88 5.50
C ILE A 263 -9.15 -17.39 5.17
N PHE A 264 -9.74 -16.51 5.99
CA PHE A 264 -9.83 -15.08 5.66
C PHE A 264 -8.65 -14.23 6.16
N ARG A 265 -7.77 -14.77 7.02
CA ARG A 265 -6.63 -14.05 7.60
C ARG A 265 -5.73 -13.33 6.60
N TYR A 266 -5.45 -14.00 5.49
CA TYR A 266 -4.57 -13.49 4.43
C TYR A 266 -5.35 -13.05 3.18
N ASN A 267 -6.68 -13.06 3.23
CA ASN A 267 -7.50 -12.66 2.10
C ASN A 267 -7.35 -11.15 1.86
N MET A 268 -6.82 -10.77 0.70
CA MET A 268 -6.54 -9.37 0.40
C MET A 268 -7.78 -8.48 0.50
N LEU A 269 -8.98 -8.96 0.15
CA LEU A 269 -10.19 -8.15 0.21
C LEU A 269 -10.63 -7.88 1.65
N VAL A 270 -10.44 -8.85 2.55
CA VAL A 270 -10.71 -8.67 3.99
C VAL A 270 -9.69 -7.71 4.60
N ILE A 271 -8.43 -7.78 4.16
CA ILE A 271 -7.40 -6.82 4.55
C ILE A 271 -7.72 -5.42 4.02
N HIS A 272 -8.18 -5.29 2.77
CA HIS A 272 -8.64 -4.00 2.22
C HIS A 272 -9.78 -3.43 3.06
N TYR A 273 -10.76 -4.26 3.42
CA TYR A 273 -11.86 -3.85 4.30
C TYR A 273 -11.34 -3.34 5.65
N PHE A 274 -10.43 -4.09 6.30
CA PHE A 274 -9.83 -3.65 7.56
C PHE A 274 -9.12 -2.29 7.41
N LEU A 275 -8.28 -2.15 6.39
CA LEU A 275 -7.50 -0.93 6.14
C LEU A 275 -8.39 0.27 5.83
N ASN A 276 -9.42 0.07 5.01
CA ASN A 276 -10.33 1.12 4.54
C ASN A 276 -11.24 1.64 5.65
N HIS A 277 -11.58 0.84 6.65
CA HIS A 277 -12.51 1.24 7.71
C HIS A 277 -11.85 1.56 9.05
N PHE A 278 -10.74 0.90 9.41
CA PHE A 278 -10.15 1.01 10.74
C PHE A 278 -8.81 1.76 10.78
N VAL A 279 -8.02 1.70 9.71
CA VAL A 279 -6.63 2.19 9.72
C VAL A 279 -6.50 3.51 8.97
N ILE A 280 -6.68 3.47 7.64
CA ILE A 280 -6.30 4.56 6.74
C ILE A 280 -7.09 5.84 7.03
N PRO A 281 -8.43 5.83 7.20
CA PRO A 281 -9.17 7.07 7.49
C PRO A 281 -8.76 7.76 8.80
N ARG A 282 -8.19 7.00 9.74
CA ARG A 282 -7.74 7.51 11.03
C ARG A 282 -6.30 8.01 10.97
N GLU A 283 -5.40 7.25 10.35
CA GLU A 283 -3.96 7.50 10.43
C GLU A 283 -3.34 8.13 9.18
N ALA A 284 -3.90 7.96 7.98
CA ALA A 284 -3.37 8.56 6.76
C ALA A 284 -3.78 10.03 6.66
N LYS A 285 -3.11 10.83 7.48
CA LYS A 285 -3.34 12.26 7.63
C LYS A 285 -2.12 13.03 7.18
N GLN A 286 -2.35 14.18 6.57
CA GLN A 286 -1.31 15.10 6.15
C GLN A 286 -1.50 16.47 6.79
N PHE A 287 -0.47 17.29 6.68
CA PHE A 287 -0.48 18.68 7.10
C PHE A 287 -0.17 19.55 5.88
N PRO A 288 -0.76 20.74 5.78
CA PRO A 288 -0.66 21.56 4.58
C PRO A 288 0.77 22.03 4.30
N ASN A 289 1.59 22.23 5.35
CA ASN A 289 3.00 22.61 5.20
C ASN A 289 3.87 21.81 6.17
N LYS A 290 5.15 21.61 5.83
CA LYS A 290 6.13 20.89 6.64
C LYS A 290 7.49 21.59 6.61
N LEU A 291 7.94 22.05 7.76
CA LEU A 291 9.32 22.49 7.92
C LEU A 291 10.20 21.26 8.06
N VAL A 292 11.07 21.03 7.09
CA VAL A 292 12.01 19.92 7.07
C VAL A 292 13.42 20.46 7.26
N ALA A 293 14.17 19.86 8.17
CA ALA A 293 15.59 20.14 8.36
C ALA A 293 16.38 18.82 8.46
N SER A 294 17.57 18.80 7.90
CA SER A 294 18.51 17.70 7.92
C SER A 294 19.90 18.22 8.33
N ALA A 295 20.82 17.30 8.62
CA ALA A 295 22.19 17.67 8.94
C ALA A 295 22.89 18.50 7.84
N TRP A 296 22.51 18.32 6.58
CA TRP A 296 23.07 19.08 5.45
C TRP A 296 22.71 20.56 5.49
N ASP A 297 21.56 20.91 6.07
CA ASP A 297 21.11 22.29 6.21
C ASP A 297 22.00 23.11 7.16
N LEU A 298 22.78 22.44 8.03
CA LEU A 298 23.78 23.10 8.87
C LEU A 298 24.86 23.80 8.03
N SER A 299 25.23 23.21 6.89
CA SER A 299 26.24 23.74 5.97
C SER A 299 25.65 24.64 4.87
N SER A 300 24.33 24.73 4.76
CA SER A 300 23.67 25.48 3.70
C SER A 300 23.84 27.00 3.90
N PRO A 301 24.35 27.75 2.91
CA PRO A 301 24.43 29.21 2.99
C PRO A 301 23.05 29.89 2.87
N LEU A 302 21.99 29.13 2.55
CA LEU A 302 20.62 29.61 2.30
C LEU A 302 19.67 29.42 3.49
N ARG A 303 20.16 29.62 4.73
CA ARG A 303 19.36 29.44 5.97
C ARG A 303 18.08 30.29 6.06
N SER A 304 17.86 31.24 5.15
CA SER A 304 16.70 32.14 5.17
C SER A 304 15.47 31.64 4.42
N LYS A 305 15.51 30.50 3.72
CA LYS A 305 14.39 30.00 2.91
C LYS A 305 14.27 28.48 2.93
N ILE A 306 13.80 27.90 4.03
CA ILE A 306 13.25 26.55 4.02
C ILE A 306 11.86 26.62 4.63
N ILE A 307 10.88 26.92 3.77
CA ILE A 307 9.48 26.62 4.00
C ILE A 307 9.07 25.79 2.79
N THR A 308 8.75 24.52 3.02
CA THR A 308 8.08 23.63 2.06
C THR A 308 6.75 23.19 2.61
#